data_AF-A0A8T4NEY5-F1
#
_entry.id   AF-A0A8T4NEY5-F1
#
_cell.length_a   1.000
_cell.length_b   1.000
_cell.length_c   1.000
_cell.angle_alpha   90.00
_cell.angle_beta   90.00
_cell.angle_gamma   90.00
#
_symmetry.space_group_name_H-M   'P 1'
#
loop_
_entity.id
_entity.type
_entity.pdbx_description
1 polymer ?
#
loop_
_entity_poly.entity_id
_entity_poly.type
_entity_poly.pdbx_seq_one_letter_code
_entity_poly.pdbx_strand_id
1 'polypeptide(L)'
;MGVLEQVMDLKNKGVSDSEIIGILKEKGSSPKAISDALSQAKIKDAVSSKGENDEEMEPSVMGPERAEELPTEGSISDEDLTPLPSGLPSSMQQRSYVPMHQEEDEQGEEYVPQPQAEYSPQQYASQEQYPAYQQQEYVPQEYTQQEYIPQEGYEYQQSTGATTDADTIIEISEQVFADKMKGVLKQLESLNEFKTLSGIKIENISDRLKRIEMSIDRLQIAILEKIGSYGRGLDTLKKEMDMVQSSFGKIVNSVAEKSNKPETERRQPQSTTPATNTIQRIEKKTTVVHKSAPKTSKKK
;
A
#
# COMPACT_ATOMS: atom_id res chain seq x y z
N MET A 1 -9.39 -6.04 -44.09
CA MET A 1 -8.84 -5.82 -42.74
C MET A 1 -9.72 -6.53 -41.74
N GLY A 2 -9.14 -7.43 -40.94
CA GLY A 2 -9.87 -8.13 -39.89
C GLY A 2 -10.29 -7.19 -38.76
N VAL A 3 -11.29 -7.58 -37.95
CA VAL A 3 -11.71 -6.79 -36.78
C VAL A 3 -10.56 -6.63 -35.78
N LEU A 4 -9.76 -7.69 -35.58
CA LEU A 4 -8.58 -7.67 -34.72
C LEU A 4 -7.54 -6.62 -35.14
N GLU A 5 -7.27 -6.53 -36.43
CA GLU A 5 -6.31 -5.59 -37.00
C GLU A 5 -6.75 -4.14 -36.76
N GLN A 6 -8.04 -3.86 -36.96
CA GLN A 6 -8.62 -2.54 -36.68
C GLN A 6 -8.58 -2.19 -35.19
N VAL A 7 -8.81 -3.16 -34.29
CA VAL A 7 -8.66 -2.96 -32.84
C VAL A 7 -7.22 -2.57 -32.50
N MET A 8 -6.23 -3.27 -33.07
CA MET A 8 -4.82 -2.95 -32.84
C MET A 8 -4.44 -1.57 -33.35
N ASP A 9 -4.88 -1.20 -34.56
CA ASP A 9 -4.61 0.13 -35.13
C ASP A 9 -5.21 1.25 -34.28
N LEU A 10 -6.44 1.09 -33.79
CA LEU A 10 -7.08 2.09 -32.93
C LEU A 10 -6.42 2.15 -31.55
N LYS A 11 -6.04 1.01 -30.99
CA LYS A 11 -5.33 0.94 -29.71
C LYS A 11 -3.95 1.60 -29.79
N ASN A 12 -3.22 1.38 -30.88
CA ASN A 12 -1.93 2.04 -31.14
C ASN A 12 -2.07 3.56 -31.34
N LYS A 13 -3.26 4.05 -31.72
CA LYS A 13 -3.60 5.47 -31.77
C LYS A 13 -4.02 6.05 -30.42
N GLY A 14 -4.03 5.25 -29.35
CA GLY A 14 -4.43 5.68 -28.01
C GLY A 14 -5.94 5.81 -27.80
N VAL A 15 -6.76 5.22 -28.67
CA VAL A 15 -8.22 5.24 -28.54
C VAL A 15 -8.64 4.28 -27.41
N SER A 16 -9.61 4.67 -26.59
CA SER A 16 -10.09 3.85 -25.47
C SER A 16 -10.93 2.64 -25.95
N ASP A 17 -10.93 1.55 -25.18
CA ASP A 17 -11.69 0.33 -25.52
C ASP A 17 -13.18 0.61 -25.80
N SER A 18 -13.80 1.55 -25.07
CA SER A 18 -15.21 1.93 -25.25
C SER A 18 -15.45 2.65 -26.58
N GLU A 19 -14.56 3.55 -26.97
CA GLU A 19 -14.61 4.24 -28.26
C GLU A 19 -14.34 3.28 -29.43
N ILE A 20 -13.42 2.33 -29.26
CA ILE A 20 -13.15 1.27 -30.23
C ILE A 20 -14.43 0.45 -30.51
N ILE A 21 -15.18 0.10 -29.46
CA ILE A 21 -16.47 -0.60 -29.61
C ILE A 21 -17.46 0.24 -30.43
N GLY A 22 -17.52 1.55 -30.16
CA GLY A 22 -18.37 2.48 -30.91
C GLY A 22 -18.04 2.51 -32.40
N ILE A 23 -16.76 2.75 -32.73
CA ILE A 23 -16.27 2.86 -34.11
C ILE A 23 -16.47 1.54 -34.88
N LEU A 24 -16.21 0.39 -34.25
CA LEU A 24 -16.37 -0.91 -34.91
C LEU A 24 -17.83 -1.31 -35.10
N LYS A 25 -18.71 -0.91 -34.18
CA LYS A 25 -20.15 -1.10 -34.30
C LYS A 25 -20.72 -0.25 -35.44
N GLU A 26 -20.27 1.00 -35.58
CA GLU A 26 -20.63 1.88 -36.70
C GLU A 26 -20.17 1.30 -38.04
N LYS A 27 -19.00 0.66 -38.07
CA LYS A 27 -18.49 -0.09 -39.24
C LYS A 27 -19.20 -1.43 -39.49
N GLY A 28 -20.22 -1.78 -38.71
CA GLY A 28 -21.03 -2.99 -38.91
C GLY A 28 -20.40 -4.29 -38.37
N SER A 29 -19.41 -4.21 -37.48
CA SER A 29 -18.85 -5.41 -36.85
C SER A 29 -19.79 -5.97 -35.79
N SER A 30 -19.93 -7.30 -35.74
CA SER A 30 -20.77 -7.96 -34.73
C SER A 30 -20.24 -7.74 -33.30
N PRO A 31 -21.09 -7.50 -32.29
CA PRO A 31 -20.66 -7.34 -30.90
C PRO A 31 -19.77 -8.48 -30.40
N LYS A 32 -20.05 -9.72 -30.82
CA LYS A 32 -19.25 -10.90 -30.46
C LYS A 32 -17.84 -10.83 -31.06
N ALA A 33 -17.72 -10.42 -32.32
CA ALA A 33 -16.43 -10.29 -33.00
C ALA A 33 -15.58 -9.16 -32.40
N ILE A 34 -16.21 -8.07 -31.95
CA ILE A 34 -15.54 -6.96 -31.26
C ILE A 34 -14.98 -7.42 -29.92
N SER A 35 -15.79 -8.13 -29.11
CA SER A 35 -15.36 -8.63 -27.80
C SER A 35 -14.23 -9.66 -27.91
N ASP A 36 -14.31 -10.55 -28.90
CA ASP A 36 -13.26 -11.53 -29.17
C ASP A 36 -11.95 -10.84 -29.64
N ALA A 37 -12.05 -9.89 -30.57
CA ALA A 37 -10.91 -9.11 -31.05
C ALA A 37 -10.23 -8.30 -29.93
N LEU A 38 -11.00 -7.67 -29.03
CA LEU A 38 -10.45 -6.96 -27.86
C LEU A 38 -9.73 -7.91 -26.90
N SER A 39 -10.29 -9.09 -26.66
CA SER A 39 -9.67 -10.10 -25.80
C SER A 39 -8.36 -10.60 -26.39
N GLN A 40 -8.34 -10.92 -27.69
CA GLN A 40 -7.14 -11.32 -28.42
C GLN A 40 -6.08 -10.21 -28.46
N ALA A 41 -6.50 -8.95 -28.64
CA ALA A 41 -5.58 -7.81 -28.61
C ALA A 41 -4.93 -7.63 -27.23
N LYS A 42 -5.68 -7.81 -26.12
CA LYS A 42 -5.15 -7.76 -24.75
C LYS A 42 -4.15 -8.88 -24.47
N ILE A 43 -4.45 -10.10 -24.93
CA ILE A 43 -3.53 -11.23 -24.80
C ILE A 43 -2.25 -10.96 -25.58
N LYS A 44 -2.34 -10.51 -26.83
CA LYS A 44 -1.17 -10.23 -27.66
C LYS A 44 -0.30 -9.11 -27.07
N ASP A 45 -0.90 -8.08 -26.48
CA ASP A 45 -0.19 -7.01 -25.78
C ASP A 45 0.53 -7.50 -24.51
N ALA A 46 -0.13 -8.35 -23.71
CA ALA A 46 0.48 -8.97 -22.54
C ALA A 46 1.62 -9.95 -22.89
N VAL A 47 1.53 -10.61 -24.05
CA VAL A 47 2.59 -11.51 -24.54
C VAL A 47 3.76 -10.71 -25.12
N SER A 48 3.49 -9.62 -25.86
CA SER A 48 4.52 -8.76 -26.45
C SER A 48 5.27 -7.94 -25.41
N SER A 49 4.57 -7.39 -24.42
CA SER A 49 5.19 -6.60 -23.33
C SER A 49 6.13 -7.41 -22.44
N LYS A 50 6.02 -8.75 -22.45
CA LYS A 50 6.93 -9.64 -21.73
C LYS A 50 8.21 -9.98 -22.50
N GLY A 51 8.32 -9.60 -23.78
CA GLY A 51 9.43 -9.99 -24.66
C GLY A 51 10.45 -8.90 -24.98
N GLU A 52 10.19 -7.62 -24.67
CA GLU A 52 11.04 -6.50 -25.13
C GLU A 52 11.89 -5.85 -24.03
N ASN A 53 11.94 -6.41 -22.82
CA ASN A 53 12.83 -5.92 -21.74
C ASN A 53 13.92 -6.92 -21.31
N ASP A 54 14.13 -8.00 -22.06
CA ASP A 54 15.26 -8.94 -21.87
C ASP A 54 16.38 -8.70 -22.91
N GLU A 55 16.63 -7.43 -23.27
CA GLU A 55 17.91 -7.05 -23.89
C GLU A 55 18.94 -6.79 -22.77
N GLU A 56 20.04 -7.55 -22.81
CA GLU A 56 21.22 -7.51 -21.93
C GLU A 56 21.14 -8.23 -20.57
N MET A 57 20.84 -9.54 -20.57
CA MET A 57 21.53 -10.43 -19.64
C MET A 57 22.64 -11.17 -20.37
N GLU A 58 23.87 -10.62 -20.27
CA GLU A 58 25.08 -11.30 -20.72
C GLU A 58 25.19 -12.68 -20.03
N PRO A 59 25.47 -13.76 -20.79
CA PRO A 59 25.63 -15.08 -20.21
C PRO A 59 26.90 -15.09 -19.36
N SER A 60 26.74 -15.09 -18.02
CA SER A 60 27.86 -15.30 -17.11
C SER A 60 28.45 -16.69 -17.34
N VAL A 61 29.63 -16.70 -17.97
CA VAL A 61 30.54 -17.84 -18.06
C VAL A 61 30.97 -18.23 -16.65
N MET A 62 30.41 -19.34 -16.17
CA MET A 62 30.76 -19.99 -14.92
C MET A 62 32.18 -20.59 -15.03
N GLY A 63 33.16 -19.91 -14.46
CA GLY A 63 34.54 -20.42 -14.30
C GLY A 63 34.62 -21.46 -13.17
N PRO A 64 35.51 -22.46 -13.27
CA PRO A 64 35.59 -23.54 -12.28
C PRO A 64 36.22 -23.06 -10.96
N GLU A 65 35.51 -23.37 -9.87
CA GLU A 65 35.90 -23.12 -8.48
C GLU A 65 37.24 -23.77 -8.12
N ARG A 66 38.12 -22.95 -7.55
CA ARG A 66 39.31 -23.37 -6.82
C ARG A 66 38.92 -23.46 -5.35
N ALA A 67 38.98 -24.68 -4.81
CA ALA A 67 38.77 -24.98 -3.41
C ALA A 67 39.77 -24.23 -2.51
N GLU A 68 39.28 -23.47 -1.53
CA GLU A 68 40.04 -23.12 -0.32
C GLU A 68 39.19 -23.31 0.94
N GLU A 69 39.57 -24.40 1.62
CA GLU A 69 39.67 -24.67 3.05
C GLU A 69 39.02 -23.71 4.08
N LEU A 70 38.11 -24.30 4.85
CA LEU A 70 37.67 -23.88 6.19
C LEU A 70 38.80 -23.94 7.22
N PRO A 71 38.81 -23.02 8.21
CA PRO A 71 39.27 -23.36 9.55
C PRO A 71 38.16 -23.22 10.61
N THR A 72 37.96 -24.36 11.26
CA THR A 72 37.64 -24.71 12.64
C THR A 72 37.47 -23.61 13.71
N GLU A 73 36.52 -23.92 14.60
CA GLU A 73 36.06 -23.33 15.86
C GLU A 73 37.12 -22.76 16.84
N GLY A 74 36.71 -21.77 17.66
CA GLY A 74 37.40 -21.47 18.93
C GLY A 74 37.01 -20.14 19.60
N SER A 75 36.29 -20.24 20.72
CA SER A 75 35.86 -19.20 21.68
C SER A 75 36.92 -18.22 22.18
N ILE A 76 36.63 -16.90 22.25
CA ILE A 76 37.19 -16.00 23.29
C ILE A 76 36.38 -14.70 23.51
N SER A 77 35.95 -14.52 24.77
CA SER A 77 35.80 -13.34 25.66
C SER A 77 35.42 -11.91 25.20
N ASP A 78 34.60 -11.31 26.07
CA ASP A 78 34.38 -9.90 26.43
C ASP A 78 35.61 -8.95 26.36
N GLU A 79 35.28 -7.66 26.21
CA GLU A 79 36.14 -6.45 26.15
C GLU A 79 36.93 -6.22 24.84
N ASP A 80 36.43 -5.35 23.95
CA ASP A 80 37.18 -4.15 23.56
C ASP A 80 36.34 -3.13 22.75
N LEU A 81 36.77 -1.89 22.83
CA LEU A 81 36.19 -0.65 22.33
C LEU A 81 36.62 -0.36 20.87
N THR A 82 35.70 0.28 20.12
CA THR A 82 35.88 1.08 18.86
C THR A 82 36.14 0.35 17.51
N PRO A 83 35.93 1.00 16.33
CA PRO A 83 35.03 2.11 15.95
C PRO A 83 34.07 1.72 14.78
N LEU A 84 33.17 2.66 14.43
CA LEU A 84 32.17 2.55 13.36
C LEU A 84 32.73 2.16 11.98
N PRO A 85 32.02 1.31 11.19
CA PRO A 85 32.29 1.15 9.78
C PRO A 85 31.81 2.38 8.99
N SER A 86 32.76 3.11 8.42
CA SER A 86 32.54 4.07 7.35
C SER A 86 32.24 3.31 6.05
N GLY A 87 31.07 3.56 5.46
CA GLY A 87 30.69 2.92 4.20
C GLY A 87 29.23 3.14 3.82
N LEU A 88 28.78 4.40 3.77
CA LEU A 88 27.51 4.75 3.14
C LEU A 88 27.77 5.14 1.67
N PRO A 89 27.04 4.55 0.70
CA PRO A 89 27.20 4.88 -0.72
C PRO A 89 26.68 6.30 -1.02
N SER A 90 27.56 7.10 -1.62
CA SER A 90 27.26 8.41 -2.22
C SER A 90 26.44 8.26 -3.51
N SER A 91 25.12 8.12 -3.41
CA SER A 91 24.26 8.19 -4.62
C SER A 91 22.88 8.81 -4.41
N MET A 92 22.71 9.72 -3.44
CA MET A 92 21.48 10.51 -3.28
C MET A 92 21.71 12.02 -3.19
N GLN A 93 22.71 12.54 -3.91
CA GLN A 93 22.84 13.97 -4.18
C GLN A 93 22.47 14.25 -5.64
N GLN A 94 21.18 14.50 -5.87
CA GLN A 94 20.64 15.44 -6.87
C GLN A 94 19.11 15.30 -6.91
N ARG A 95 18.43 15.82 -5.88
CA ARG A 95 17.11 16.40 -6.11
C ARG A 95 17.25 17.91 -5.93
N SER A 96 17.27 18.56 -7.08
CA SER A 96 17.16 19.99 -7.26
C SER A 96 16.01 20.53 -6.43
N TYR A 97 16.33 21.43 -5.51
CA TYR A 97 15.35 22.33 -4.90
C TYR A 97 14.85 23.27 -5.99
N VAL A 98 13.57 23.15 -6.35
CA VAL A 98 12.85 24.21 -7.05
C VAL A 98 12.35 25.19 -5.98
N PRO A 99 12.74 26.48 -6.03
CA PRO A 99 12.17 27.47 -5.14
C PRO A 99 10.73 27.75 -5.58
N MET A 100 9.76 27.48 -4.71
CA MET A 100 8.41 28.03 -4.86
C MET A 100 8.50 29.53 -4.57
N HIS A 101 8.51 30.34 -5.63
CA HIS A 101 8.16 31.74 -5.52
C HIS A 101 6.66 31.85 -5.26
N GLN A 102 6.37 32.42 -4.10
CA GLN A 102 5.10 33.00 -3.74
C GLN A 102 5.10 34.41 -4.31
N GLU A 103 4.28 34.67 -5.33
CA GLU A 103 3.79 36.00 -5.63
C GLU A 103 2.38 35.88 -6.21
N GLU A 104 1.49 36.61 -5.56
CA GLU A 104 0.08 36.79 -5.86
C GLU A 104 -0.07 37.45 -7.23
N ASP A 105 -0.96 36.94 -8.08
CA ASP A 105 -1.80 37.83 -8.88
C ASP A 105 -3.06 37.12 -9.38
N GLU A 106 -4.16 37.85 -9.19
CA GLU A 106 -5.52 37.53 -9.58
C GLU A 106 -5.66 37.45 -11.10
N GLN A 107 -6.19 36.35 -11.62
CA GLN A 107 -7.35 36.37 -12.54
C GLN A 107 -7.80 34.95 -12.87
N GLY A 108 -9.12 34.76 -12.86
CA GLY A 108 -9.78 33.47 -12.88
C GLY A 108 -9.61 32.72 -14.19
N GLU A 109 -9.30 31.43 -14.07
CA GLU A 109 -9.59 30.44 -15.10
C GLU A 109 -10.28 29.22 -14.48
N GLU A 110 -11.49 29.02 -15.00
CA GLU A 110 -12.28 27.81 -15.18
C GLU A 110 -11.77 26.51 -14.54
N TYR A 111 -12.46 26.11 -13.46
CA TYR A 111 -12.24 24.86 -12.74
C TYR A 111 -12.79 23.66 -13.54
N VAL A 112 -11.90 22.87 -14.15
CA VAL A 112 -12.27 21.59 -14.78
C VAL A 112 -12.10 20.46 -13.75
N PRO A 113 -13.15 19.66 -13.46
CA PRO A 113 -13.09 18.64 -12.43
C PRO A 113 -12.18 17.48 -12.83
N GLN A 114 -11.22 17.16 -11.97
CA GLN A 114 -10.29 16.05 -12.12
C GLN A 114 -11.00 14.71 -11.84
N PRO A 115 -11.03 13.74 -12.76
CA PRO A 115 -11.67 12.45 -12.53
C PRO A 115 -10.86 11.58 -11.57
N GLN A 116 -11.57 10.92 -10.64
CA GLN A 116 -11.04 9.96 -9.68
C GLN A 116 -10.22 8.86 -10.35
N ALA A 117 -9.04 8.59 -9.80
CA ALA A 117 -8.19 7.46 -10.18
C ALA A 117 -8.86 6.14 -9.80
N GLU A 118 -9.22 5.35 -10.81
CA GLU A 118 -9.85 4.04 -10.68
C GLU A 118 -8.78 2.95 -10.49
N TYR A 119 -8.85 2.28 -9.34
CA TYR A 119 -7.94 1.21 -8.92
C TYR A 119 -8.09 -0.05 -9.80
N SER A 120 -7.01 -0.49 -10.44
CA SER A 120 -6.96 -1.76 -11.19
C SER A 120 -6.52 -2.93 -10.29
N PRO A 121 -7.21 -4.09 -10.28
CA PRO A 121 -6.76 -5.27 -9.53
C PRO A 121 -5.83 -6.17 -10.37
N GLN A 122 -4.73 -6.57 -9.74
CA GLN A 122 -3.64 -7.42 -10.23
C GLN A 122 -4.10 -8.89 -10.36
N GLN A 123 -3.84 -9.52 -11.52
CA GLN A 123 -4.12 -10.93 -11.82
C GLN A 123 -2.98 -11.82 -11.27
N TYR A 124 -3.31 -12.76 -10.38
CA TYR A 124 -2.42 -13.83 -9.93
C TYR A 124 -2.68 -15.11 -10.72
N ALA A 125 -1.59 -15.74 -11.17
CA ALA A 125 -1.56 -17.05 -11.81
C ALA A 125 -1.76 -18.18 -10.79
N SER A 126 -2.57 -19.17 -11.14
CA SER A 126 -2.90 -20.34 -10.33
C SER A 126 -2.01 -21.53 -10.71
N GLN A 127 -1.40 -22.17 -9.72
CA GLN A 127 -0.81 -23.52 -9.82
C GLN A 127 -1.84 -24.51 -9.25
N GLU A 128 -2.15 -25.55 -10.02
CA GLU A 128 -3.04 -26.65 -9.64
C GLU A 128 -2.38 -27.55 -8.60
N GLN A 129 -3.07 -27.81 -7.48
CA GLN A 129 -2.75 -28.92 -6.59
C GLN A 129 -4.05 -29.50 -6.02
N TYR A 130 -4.42 -30.68 -6.53
CA TYR A 130 -5.53 -31.51 -6.04
C TYR A 130 -5.24 -32.03 -4.63
N PRO A 131 -6.26 -32.16 -3.76
CA PRO A 131 -6.41 -33.44 -3.08
C PRO A 131 -7.86 -33.95 -2.93
N ALA A 132 -7.96 -35.27 -3.15
CA ALA A 132 -8.75 -36.30 -2.48
C ALA A 132 -10.16 -35.97 -1.94
N TYR A 133 -11.16 -36.50 -2.65
CA TYR A 133 -12.54 -36.64 -2.22
C TYR A 133 -12.65 -37.58 -1.00
N GLN A 134 -13.24 -37.09 0.10
CA GLN A 134 -13.81 -37.96 1.13
C GLN A 134 -15.23 -38.34 0.72
N GLN A 135 -15.51 -39.65 0.70
CA GLN A 135 -16.85 -40.20 0.55
C GLN A 135 -17.69 -39.79 1.76
N GLN A 136 -18.77 -39.04 1.52
CA GLN A 136 -19.84 -38.88 2.50
C GLN A 136 -20.91 -39.93 2.23
N GLU A 137 -21.10 -40.76 3.26
CA GLU A 137 -22.09 -41.81 3.41
C GLU A 137 -23.50 -41.20 3.32
N TYR A 138 -24.21 -41.56 2.25
CA TYR A 138 -25.58 -41.11 1.98
C TYR A 138 -26.53 -41.87 2.91
N VAL A 139 -27.11 -41.15 3.88
CA VAL A 139 -28.24 -41.64 4.68
C VAL A 139 -29.49 -41.68 3.80
N PRO A 140 -30.16 -42.85 3.63
CA PRO A 140 -31.39 -42.94 2.86
C PRO A 140 -32.52 -42.26 3.62
N GLN A 141 -33.10 -41.22 3.02
CA GLN A 141 -34.29 -40.54 3.54
C GLN A 141 -35.51 -41.39 3.19
N GLU A 142 -36.12 -42.00 4.21
CA GLU A 142 -37.43 -42.65 4.09
C GLU A 142 -38.47 -41.62 3.67
N TYR A 143 -39.00 -41.77 2.47
CA TYR A 143 -40.18 -41.05 2.02
C TYR A 143 -41.40 -41.61 2.76
N THR A 144 -41.91 -40.81 3.70
CA THR A 144 -43.22 -41.02 4.31
C THR A 144 -44.28 -40.98 3.22
N GLN A 145 -44.92 -42.13 3.03
CA GLN A 145 -46.09 -42.38 2.21
C GLN A 145 -47.21 -41.38 2.59
N GLN A 146 -47.54 -40.45 1.70
CA GLN A 146 -48.69 -39.57 1.90
C GLN A 146 -49.96 -40.30 1.51
N GLU A 147 -50.83 -40.39 2.51
CA GLU A 147 -52.11 -41.05 2.57
C GLU A 147 -53.07 -40.51 1.49
N TYR A 148 -53.53 -41.45 0.66
CA TYR A 148 -54.42 -41.26 -0.47
C TYR A 148 -55.83 -40.91 0.03
N ILE A 149 -56.28 -39.68 -0.22
CA ILE A 149 -57.67 -39.26 0.01
C ILE A 149 -58.46 -39.57 -1.27
N PRO A 150 -59.46 -40.47 -1.26
CA PRO A 150 -60.30 -40.73 -2.41
C PRO A 150 -61.32 -39.60 -2.55
N GLN A 151 -61.14 -38.74 -3.56
CA GLN A 151 -62.15 -37.77 -3.97
C GLN A 151 -63.06 -38.44 -4.99
N GLU A 152 -64.26 -38.81 -4.55
CA GLU A 152 -65.35 -39.26 -5.41
C GLU A 152 -65.91 -38.10 -6.24
N GLY A 153 -66.23 -38.39 -7.51
CA GLY A 153 -67.35 -37.76 -8.19
C GLY A 153 -67.07 -36.46 -8.95
N TYR A 154 -66.27 -36.53 -10.01
CA TYR A 154 -66.50 -35.69 -11.19
C TYR A 154 -66.40 -36.56 -12.45
N GLU A 155 -67.55 -36.95 -12.99
CA GLU A 155 -67.68 -37.49 -14.34
C GLU A 155 -67.27 -36.40 -15.34
N TYR A 156 -66.01 -36.43 -15.77
CA TYR A 156 -65.57 -35.70 -16.94
C TYR A 156 -66.02 -36.46 -18.19
N GLN A 157 -66.93 -35.82 -18.89
CA GLN A 157 -67.38 -36.08 -20.24
C GLN A 157 -66.24 -36.62 -21.13
N GLN A 158 -66.41 -37.86 -21.54
CA GLN A 158 -65.51 -38.65 -22.38
C GLN A 158 -65.39 -37.99 -23.76
N SER A 159 -64.44 -37.06 -23.89
CA SER A 159 -63.91 -36.59 -25.17
C SER A 159 -62.84 -37.57 -25.60
N THR A 160 -63.21 -38.46 -26.52
CA THR A 160 -62.31 -39.29 -27.33
C THR A 160 -61.35 -38.40 -28.12
N GLY A 161 -60.25 -38.01 -27.47
CA GLY A 161 -59.17 -37.24 -28.06
C GLY A 161 -57.88 -37.56 -27.34
N ALA A 162 -57.05 -38.40 -27.96
CA ALA A 162 -55.64 -38.61 -27.67
C ALA A 162 -55.27 -38.59 -26.17
N THR A 163 -55.53 -39.70 -25.48
CA THR A 163 -54.85 -40.03 -24.22
C THR A 163 -53.36 -40.19 -24.51
N THR A 164 -52.60 -39.10 -24.42
CA THR A 164 -51.16 -39.20 -24.17
C THR A 164 -51.00 -39.93 -22.84
N ASP A 165 -50.45 -41.14 -22.87
CA ASP A 165 -50.23 -41.98 -21.69
C ASP A 165 -49.56 -41.16 -20.59
N ALA A 166 -50.07 -41.24 -19.36
CA ALA A 166 -49.50 -40.56 -18.21
C ALA A 166 -48.00 -40.91 -18.02
N ASP A 167 -47.62 -42.15 -18.39
CA ASP A 167 -46.24 -42.62 -18.41
C ASP A 167 -45.35 -41.80 -19.35
N THR A 168 -45.87 -41.37 -20.51
CA THR A 168 -45.15 -40.49 -21.43
C THR A 168 -44.98 -39.08 -20.84
N ILE A 169 -45.98 -38.58 -20.13
CA ILE A 169 -45.90 -37.27 -19.45
C ILE A 169 -44.87 -37.31 -18.32
N ILE A 170 -44.80 -38.42 -17.58
CA ILE A 170 -43.81 -38.63 -16.52
C ILE A 170 -42.39 -38.70 -17.10
N GLU A 171 -42.17 -39.47 -18.17
CA GLU A 171 -40.86 -39.58 -18.83
C GLU A 171 -40.36 -38.22 -19.35
N ILE A 172 -41.22 -37.46 -20.02
CA ILE A 172 -40.88 -36.11 -20.49
C ILE A 172 -40.56 -35.19 -19.31
N SER A 173 -41.33 -35.29 -18.22
CA SER A 173 -41.12 -34.45 -17.03
C SER A 173 -39.79 -34.78 -16.33
N GLU A 174 -39.43 -36.06 -16.23
CA GLU A 174 -38.17 -36.50 -15.64
C GLU A 174 -36.96 -36.03 -16.48
N GLN A 175 -37.05 -36.14 -17.80
CA GLN A 175 -35.98 -35.67 -18.69
C GLN A 175 -35.80 -34.14 -18.59
N VAL A 176 -36.90 -33.38 -18.63
CA VAL A 176 -36.83 -31.92 -18.49
C VAL A 176 -36.29 -31.53 -17.11
N PHE A 177 -36.67 -32.24 -16.06
CA PHE A 177 -36.16 -32.01 -14.71
C PHE A 177 -34.65 -32.29 -14.62
N ALA A 178 -34.18 -33.42 -15.16
CA ALA A 178 -32.76 -33.77 -15.18
C ALA A 178 -31.92 -32.73 -15.94
N ASP A 179 -32.41 -32.27 -17.11
CA ASP A 179 -31.73 -31.23 -17.90
C ASP A 179 -31.66 -29.89 -17.16
N LYS A 180 -32.74 -29.48 -16.48
CA LYS A 180 -32.74 -28.26 -15.67
C LYS A 180 -31.86 -28.39 -14.44
N MET A 181 -31.89 -29.53 -13.74
CA MET A 181 -31.07 -29.79 -12.56
C MET A 181 -29.58 -29.79 -12.91
N LYS A 182 -29.20 -30.36 -14.06
CA LYS A 182 -27.83 -30.29 -14.57
C LYS A 182 -27.36 -28.85 -14.77
N GLY A 183 -28.24 -27.97 -15.24
CA GLY A 183 -27.96 -26.53 -15.33
C GLY A 183 -27.71 -25.88 -13.98
N VAL A 184 -28.53 -26.20 -12.97
CA VAL A 184 -28.37 -25.70 -11.59
C VAL A 184 -27.08 -26.20 -10.94
N LEU A 185 -26.75 -27.48 -11.11
CA LEU A 185 -25.50 -28.07 -10.60
C LEU A 185 -24.26 -27.35 -11.17
N LYS A 186 -24.27 -27.06 -12.47
CA LYS A 186 -23.19 -26.30 -13.11
C LYS A 186 -23.07 -24.87 -12.56
N GLN A 187 -24.19 -24.22 -12.25
CA GLN A 187 -24.18 -22.91 -11.60
C GLN A 187 -23.62 -22.99 -10.17
N LEU A 188 -23.97 -24.02 -9.42
CA LEU A 188 -23.43 -24.28 -8.08
C LEU A 188 -21.91 -24.47 -8.10
N GLU A 189 -21.38 -25.21 -9.07
CA GLU A 189 -19.95 -25.39 -9.28
C GLU A 189 -19.25 -24.04 -9.55
N SER A 190 -19.81 -23.24 -10.48
CA SER A 190 -19.27 -21.90 -10.77
C SER A 190 -19.33 -20.95 -9.57
N LEU A 191 -20.34 -21.09 -8.70
CA LEU A 191 -20.47 -20.31 -7.48
C LEU A 191 -19.38 -20.70 -6.47
N ASN A 192 -19.01 -21.98 -6.42
CA ASN A 192 -17.94 -22.46 -5.56
C ASN A 192 -16.57 -21.95 -6.03
N GLU A 193 -16.31 -21.99 -7.33
CA GLU A 193 -15.11 -21.37 -7.91
C GLU A 193 -15.05 -19.87 -7.63
N PHE A 194 -16.18 -19.18 -7.80
CA PHE A 194 -16.29 -17.75 -7.49
C PHE A 194 -16.02 -17.48 -6.00
N LYS A 195 -16.53 -18.32 -5.09
CA LYS A 195 -16.28 -18.20 -3.64
C LYS A 195 -14.80 -18.32 -3.32
N THR A 196 -14.11 -19.29 -3.93
CA THR A 196 -12.66 -19.50 -3.74
C THR A 196 -11.85 -18.32 -4.29
N LEU A 197 -12.12 -17.90 -5.52
CA LEU A 197 -11.43 -16.76 -6.14
C LEU A 197 -11.68 -15.45 -5.39
N SER A 198 -12.92 -15.22 -4.94
CA SER A 198 -13.27 -14.03 -4.16
C SER A 198 -12.62 -14.06 -2.78
N GLY A 199 -12.53 -15.23 -2.13
CA GLY A 199 -11.83 -15.40 -0.86
C GLY A 199 -10.36 -14.99 -0.95
N ILE A 200 -9.64 -15.50 -1.96
CA ILE A 200 -8.23 -15.15 -2.19
C ILE A 200 -8.05 -13.65 -2.46
N LYS A 201 -8.94 -13.05 -3.27
CA LYS A 201 -8.89 -11.60 -3.57
C LYS A 201 -9.15 -10.76 -2.31
N ILE A 202 -10.13 -11.14 -1.49
CA ILE A 202 -10.45 -10.45 -0.24
C ILE A 202 -9.27 -10.55 0.74
N GLU A 203 -8.63 -11.71 0.86
CA GLU A 203 -7.45 -11.91 1.70
C GLU A 203 -6.28 -11.03 1.23
N ASN A 204 -6.01 -10.99 -0.07
CA ASN A 204 -4.98 -10.13 -0.64
C ASN A 204 -5.25 -8.63 -0.38
N ILE A 205 -6.51 -8.19 -0.54
CA ILE A 205 -6.92 -6.81 -0.23
C ILE A 205 -6.72 -6.51 1.27
N SER A 206 -7.07 -7.44 2.15
CA SER A 206 -6.86 -7.31 3.60
C SER A 206 -5.38 -7.11 3.94
N ASP A 207 -4.49 -7.89 3.33
CA ASP A 207 -3.05 -7.77 3.55
C ASP A 207 -2.44 -6.48 2.98
N ARG A 208 -2.95 -6.01 1.84
CA ARG A 208 -2.58 -4.70 1.30
C ARG A 208 -3.04 -3.57 2.23
N LEU A 209 -4.25 -3.68 2.77
CA LEU A 209 -4.82 -2.69 3.68
C LEU A 209 -4.01 -2.61 4.99
N LYS A 210 -3.63 -3.76 5.57
CA LYS A 210 -2.72 -3.79 6.74
C LYS A 210 -1.37 -3.13 6.45
N ARG A 211 -0.79 -3.37 5.26
CA ARG A 211 0.47 -2.70 4.86
C ARG A 211 0.30 -1.18 4.71
N ILE A 212 -0.82 -0.73 4.17
CA ILE A 212 -1.16 0.69 4.06
C ILE A 212 -1.31 1.31 5.46
N GLU A 213 -2.04 0.66 6.36
CA GLU A 213 -2.19 1.08 7.76
C GLU A 213 -0.83 1.24 8.44
N MET A 214 0.05 0.24 8.34
CA MET A 214 1.41 0.31 8.89
C MET A 214 2.25 1.45 8.28
N SER A 215 2.06 1.74 6.97
CA SER A 215 2.77 2.84 6.31
C SER A 215 2.27 4.21 6.79
N ILE A 216 0.97 4.34 7.05
CA ILE A 216 0.34 5.55 7.59
C ILE A 216 0.82 5.77 9.03
N ASP A 217 0.86 4.72 9.86
CA ASP A 217 1.37 4.82 11.23
C ASP A 217 2.83 5.29 11.26
N ARG A 218 3.69 4.72 10.39
CA ARG A 218 5.09 5.16 10.26
C ARG A 218 5.19 6.60 9.81
N LEU A 219 4.35 7.02 8.85
CA LEU A 219 4.33 8.40 8.38
C LEU A 219 3.91 9.36 9.50
N GLN A 220 2.90 9.01 10.29
CA GLN A 220 2.46 9.81 11.44
C GLN A 220 3.57 9.96 12.49
N ILE A 221 4.26 8.86 12.83
CA ILE A 221 5.42 8.90 13.74
C ILE A 221 6.51 9.82 13.19
N ALA A 222 6.87 9.67 11.91
CA ALA A 222 7.90 10.49 11.28
C ALA A 222 7.53 11.99 11.26
N ILE A 223 6.26 12.33 11.02
CA ILE A 223 5.78 13.72 11.08
C ILE A 223 5.89 14.27 12.52
N LEU A 224 5.46 13.50 13.52
CA LEU A 224 5.57 13.91 14.92
C LEU A 224 7.02 14.09 15.36
N GLU A 225 7.91 13.18 14.97
CA GLU A 225 9.35 13.31 15.24
C GLU A 225 9.94 14.55 14.58
N LYS A 226 9.55 14.83 13.32
CA LYS A 226 10.01 16.01 12.60
C LYS A 226 9.52 17.30 13.23
N ILE A 227 8.22 17.41 13.57
CA ILE A 227 7.65 18.56 14.28
C ILE A 227 8.32 18.73 15.65
N GLY A 228 8.54 17.64 16.39
CA GLY A 228 9.26 17.66 17.66
C GLY A 228 10.73 18.08 17.53
N SER A 229 11.39 17.76 16.41
CA SER A 229 12.74 18.26 16.10
C SER A 229 12.73 19.76 15.77
N TYR A 230 11.75 20.24 15.00
CA TYR A 230 11.59 21.66 14.71
C TYR A 230 11.28 22.48 15.96
N GLY A 231 10.40 22.00 16.84
CA GLY A 231 10.13 22.65 18.12
C GLY A 231 11.39 22.83 18.97
N ARG A 232 12.22 21.78 19.08
CA ARG A 232 13.53 21.85 19.76
C ARG A 232 14.51 22.81 19.08
N GLY A 233 14.49 22.85 17.74
CA GLY A 233 15.27 23.80 16.95
C GLY A 233 14.87 25.26 17.24
N LEU A 234 13.57 25.54 17.27
CA LEU A 234 13.03 26.86 17.60
C LEU A 234 13.34 27.27 19.04
N ASP A 235 13.28 26.35 20.01
CA ASP A 235 13.68 26.62 21.39
C ASP A 235 15.18 26.95 21.51
N THR A 236 16.03 26.28 20.72
CA THR A 236 17.46 26.56 20.67
C THR A 236 17.73 27.92 20.05
N LEU A 237 17.08 28.22 18.92
CA LEU A 237 17.16 29.52 18.25
C LEU A 237 16.67 30.65 19.16
N LYS A 238 15.59 30.45 19.91
CA LYS A 238 15.09 31.43 20.88
C LYS A 238 16.12 31.69 21.98
N LYS A 239 16.74 30.66 22.54
CA LYS A 239 17.81 30.82 23.55
C LYS A 239 19.02 31.55 22.98
N GLU A 240 19.42 31.24 21.76
CA GLU A 240 20.51 31.94 21.07
C GLU A 240 20.14 33.40 20.81
N MET A 241 18.90 33.69 20.40
CA MET A 241 18.40 35.04 20.22
C MET A 241 18.39 35.83 21.53
N ASP A 242 17.95 35.21 22.64
CA ASP A 242 17.98 35.80 23.98
C ASP A 242 19.42 36.11 24.44
N MET A 243 20.38 35.22 24.13
CA MET A 243 21.81 35.43 24.43
C MET A 243 22.43 36.54 23.57
N VAL A 244 22.06 36.63 22.29
CA VAL A 244 22.51 37.70 21.39
C VAL A 244 21.95 39.05 21.84
N GLN A 245 20.66 39.11 22.18
CA GLN A 245 20.03 40.32 22.72
C GLN A 245 20.68 40.75 24.03
N SER A 246 20.97 39.79 24.92
CA SER A 246 21.69 40.05 26.18
C SER A 246 23.11 40.58 25.93
N SER A 247 23.81 40.05 24.93
CA SER A 247 25.16 40.48 24.55
C SER A 247 25.14 41.89 23.96
N PHE A 248 24.17 42.19 23.10
CA PHE A 248 23.95 43.54 22.57
C PHE A 248 23.63 44.53 23.70
N GLY A 249 22.74 44.17 24.63
CA GLY A 249 22.41 45.00 25.79
C GLY A 249 23.66 45.35 26.62
N LYS A 250 24.56 44.39 26.84
CA LYS A 250 25.83 44.64 27.55
C LYS A 250 26.77 45.56 26.77
N ILE A 251 26.90 45.38 25.46
CA ILE A 251 27.76 46.23 24.61
C ILE A 251 27.22 47.66 24.57
N VAL A 252 25.92 47.83 24.32
CA VAL A 252 25.27 49.14 24.25
C VAL A 252 25.38 49.87 25.59
N ASN A 253 25.09 49.19 26.71
CA ASN A 253 25.26 49.78 28.05
C ASN A 253 26.72 50.13 28.33
N SER A 254 27.68 49.28 27.96
CA SER A 254 29.12 49.56 28.15
C SER A 254 29.59 50.77 27.35
N VAL A 255 29.06 50.99 26.14
CA VAL A 255 29.35 52.16 25.31
C VAL A 255 28.72 53.41 25.89
N ALA A 256 27.44 53.35 26.30
CA ALA A 256 26.73 54.47 26.91
C ALA A 256 27.32 54.90 28.27
N GLU A 257 27.79 53.95 29.08
CA GLU A 257 28.50 54.24 30.33
C GLU A 257 29.89 54.84 30.08
N LYS A 258 30.61 54.37 29.05
CA LYS A 258 31.92 54.97 28.67
C LYS A 258 31.78 56.40 28.18
N SER A 259 30.71 56.74 27.45
CA SER A 259 30.51 58.13 26.99
C SER A 259 30.05 59.08 28.10
N ASN A 260 29.49 58.58 29.20
CA ASN A 260 29.00 59.38 30.32
C ASN A 260 29.96 59.46 31.52
N LYS A 261 31.16 58.88 31.46
CA LYS A 261 32.19 59.15 32.49
C LYS A 261 32.85 60.49 32.18
N PRO A 262 32.55 61.58 32.92
CA PRO A 262 33.30 62.81 32.77
C PRO A 262 34.76 62.55 33.12
N GLU A 263 35.64 63.07 32.27
CA GLU A 263 37.10 63.04 32.37
C GLU A 263 37.57 63.87 33.58
N THR A 264 37.21 63.43 34.78
CA THR A 264 37.52 64.11 36.04
C THR A 264 38.25 63.14 36.96
N GLU A 265 39.53 62.91 36.70
CA GLU A 265 40.59 62.82 37.74
C GLU A 265 41.88 62.33 37.10
N ARG A 266 42.63 63.30 36.57
CA ARG A 266 44.06 63.18 36.36
C ARG A 266 44.73 63.59 37.69
N ARG A 267 45.55 62.68 38.22
CA ARG A 267 46.54 62.80 39.34
C ARG A 267 46.07 62.18 40.66
N GLN A 268 46.61 61.02 41.00
CA GLN A 268 47.83 60.90 41.82
C GLN A 268 48.47 59.49 41.69
N PRO A 269 49.78 59.35 41.95
CA PRO A 269 50.53 58.11 41.77
C PRO A 269 50.69 57.29 43.06
N GLN A 270 50.78 55.97 42.89
CA GLN A 270 51.50 54.99 43.72
C GLN A 270 51.15 54.88 45.21
N SER A 271 50.68 53.71 45.65
CA SER A 271 51.56 52.79 46.39
C SER A 271 50.97 51.38 46.56
N THR A 272 51.92 50.46 46.64
CA THR A 272 51.91 49.01 46.87
C THR A 272 51.04 48.50 48.02
N THR A 273 50.44 47.31 47.89
CA THR A 273 50.75 46.11 48.73
C THR A 273 49.94 44.86 48.31
N PRO A 274 50.40 43.64 48.66
CA PRO A 274 49.95 42.36 48.11
C PRO A 274 48.97 41.58 49.01
N ALA A 275 48.50 40.42 48.51
CA ALA A 275 47.69 39.38 49.16
C ALA A 275 46.19 39.69 49.30
N THR A 276 45.27 38.83 48.91
CA THR A 276 45.13 37.46 49.44
C THR A 276 44.29 36.61 48.47
N ASN A 277 44.79 35.40 48.17
CA ASN A 277 44.04 34.33 47.51
C ASN A 277 42.89 33.88 48.41
N THR A 278 41.64 34.18 48.04
CA THR A 278 40.48 33.49 48.60
C THR A 278 39.93 32.53 47.56
N ILE A 279 40.41 31.29 47.64
CA ILE A 279 39.83 30.12 46.98
C ILE A 279 38.43 29.93 47.56
N GLN A 280 37.39 30.42 46.85
CA GLN A 280 36.02 30.00 47.13
C GLN A 280 35.76 28.67 46.45
N ARG A 281 35.83 27.63 47.27
CA ARG A 281 35.38 26.27 47.04
C ARG A 281 33.91 26.29 46.58
N ILE A 282 33.67 26.10 45.29
CA ILE A 282 32.31 25.90 44.76
C ILE A 282 31.93 24.44 44.98
N GLU A 283 31.11 24.21 46.00
CA GLU A 283 30.45 22.92 46.24
C GLU A 283 29.48 22.62 45.09
N LYS A 284 29.79 21.59 44.30
CA LYS A 284 28.87 21.04 43.29
C LYS A 284 27.75 20.29 44.02
N LYS A 285 26.61 20.94 44.26
CA LYS A 285 25.35 20.26 44.62
C LYS A 285 24.79 19.60 43.36
N THR A 286 25.08 18.30 43.23
CA THR A 286 24.44 17.41 42.25
C THR A 286 23.00 17.17 42.68
N THR A 287 22.05 17.87 42.06
CA THR A 287 20.61 17.58 42.21
C THR A 287 20.25 16.42 41.30
N VAL A 288 20.16 15.23 41.89
CA VAL A 288 19.61 14.02 41.23
C VAL A 288 18.11 14.20 41.10
N VAL A 289 17.64 14.55 39.89
CA VAL A 289 16.21 14.58 39.58
C VAL A 289 15.74 13.15 39.30
N HIS A 290 15.09 12.54 40.28
CA HIS A 290 14.37 11.27 40.11
C HIS A 290 13.21 11.47 39.12
N LYS A 291 13.33 10.87 37.94
CA LYS A 291 12.27 10.81 36.94
C LYS A 291 11.27 9.73 37.37
N SER A 292 10.15 10.16 37.93
CA SER A 292 9.02 9.28 38.26
C SER A 292 8.33 8.78 36.99
N ALA A 293 8.13 7.47 36.90
CA ALA A 293 7.46 6.80 35.79
C ALA A 293 5.94 7.09 35.78
N PRO A 294 5.30 7.23 34.60
CA PRO A 294 3.86 7.41 34.50
C PRO A 294 3.13 6.10 34.79
N LYS A 295 2.18 6.16 35.73
CA LYS A 295 1.22 5.08 36.03
C LYS A 295 0.31 4.86 34.81
N THR A 296 0.37 3.67 34.23
CA THR A 296 -0.59 3.18 33.25
C THR A 296 -1.94 2.92 33.91
N SER A 297 -2.91 3.80 33.70
CA SER A 297 -4.31 3.56 34.04
C SER A 297 -4.96 2.66 32.99
N LYS A 298 -5.03 1.36 33.27
CA LYS A 298 -5.97 0.44 32.63
C LYS A 298 -7.39 0.86 32.98
N LYS A 299 -8.20 1.27 31.99
CA LYS A 299 -9.66 1.24 32.10
C LYS A 299 -10.18 -0.04 31.42
N LYS A 300 -10.99 -0.76 32.19
CA LYS A 300 -11.86 -1.85 31.76
C LYS A 300 -13.00 -1.32 30.92
#